data_AF-A0A1C6BAW0-F1
#
_entry.id   AF-A0A1C6BAW0-F1
#
_cell.length_a   1.000
_cell.length_b   1.000
_cell.length_c   1.000
_cell.angle_alpha   90.00
_cell.angle_beta   90.00
_cell.angle_gamma   90.00
#
_symmetry.space_group_name_H-M   'P 1'
#
loop_
_entity.id
_entity.type
_entity.pdbx_description
1 polymer ?
#
loop_
_entity_poly.entity_id
_entity_poly.type
_entity_poly.pdbx_seq_one_letter_code
_entity_poly.pdbx_strand_id
1 'polypeptide(L)'
;MTELEKIAYAKSYIEKLANGLNPLTGQAVPDADIINNVRISRCLFYVSDILRQVVENGGISQRKVKTAKVPFQLDHEARKNFRYSETPIPISEITRRINELTQPEEMKKLNYKSILDWLIQAGFLVVVEEDDGKTARKPTENGERLGIAAEQRQGARGVYTVVVYNKAAQQFILDNLDAAIELSQR
;
A
#
# COMPACT_ATOMS: atom_id res chain seq x y z
N MET A 1 -14.08 27.07 -16.54
CA MET A 1 -14.81 25.83 -16.27
C MET A 1 -13.98 24.91 -15.41
N THR A 2 -14.42 24.62 -14.19
CA THR A 2 -13.87 23.59 -13.31
C THR A 2 -14.11 22.20 -13.90
N GLU A 3 -13.39 21.18 -13.42
CA GLU A 3 -13.64 19.79 -13.85
C GLU A 3 -15.07 19.35 -13.56
N LEU A 4 -15.63 19.74 -12.42
CA LEU A 4 -17.02 19.45 -12.08
C LEU A 4 -18.00 20.11 -13.07
N GLU A 5 -17.75 21.37 -13.45
CA GLU A 5 -18.54 22.07 -14.46
C GLU A 5 -18.43 21.39 -15.84
N LYS A 6 -17.24 20.90 -16.22
CA LYS A 6 -17.07 20.13 -17.47
C LYS A 6 -17.86 18.83 -17.46
N ILE A 7 -17.88 18.11 -16.33
CA ILE A 7 -18.64 16.86 -16.18
C ILE A 7 -20.14 17.14 -16.23
N ALA A 8 -20.62 18.17 -15.53
CA ALA A 8 -22.01 18.59 -15.59
C ALA A 8 -22.42 19.02 -17.01
N TYR A 9 -21.52 19.72 -17.71
CA TYR A 9 -21.74 20.12 -19.09
C TYR A 9 -21.79 18.91 -20.03
N ALA A 10 -20.87 17.95 -19.90
CA ALA A 10 -20.86 16.70 -20.67
C ALA A 10 -22.12 15.86 -20.42
N LYS A 11 -22.57 15.75 -19.15
CA LYS A 11 -23.84 15.10 -18.81
C LYS A 11 -24.98 15.68 -19.63
N SER A 12 -25.10 17.01 -19.65
CA SER A 12 -26.19 17.68 -20.37
C SER A 12 -26.21 17.37 -21.86
N TYR A 13 -25.04 17.20 -22.49
CA TYR A 13 -24.92 16.85 -23.92
C TYR A 13 -25.35 15.41 -24.18
N ILE A 14 -24.87 14.47 -23.36
CA ILE A 14 -25.22 13.06 -23.47
C ILE A 14 -26.72 12.85 -23.20
N GLU A 15 -27.30 13.58 -22.25
CA GLU A 15 -28.74 13.54 -21.95
C GLU A 15 -29.58 14.06 -23.12
N LYS A 16 -29.19 15.18 -23.76
CA LYS A 16 -29.88 15.67 -24.95
C LYS A 16 -29.83 14.65 -26.10
N LEU A 17 -28.65 14.07 -26.35
CA LEU A 17 -28.50 13.02 -27.36
C LEU A 17 -29.37 11.79 -27.02
N ALA A 18 -29.40 11.35 -25.76
CA ALA A 18 -30.24 10.23 -25.34
C ALA A 18 -31.74 10.47 -25.60
N ASN A 19 -32.17 11.73 -25.56
CA ASN A 19 -33.54 12.16 -25.88
C ASN A 19 -33.77 12.46 -27.37
N GLY A 20 -32.81 12.17 -28.25
CA GLY A 20 -32.93 12.47 -29.68
C GLY A 20 -32.84 13.96 -30.01
N LEU A 21 -32.19 14.75 -29.15
CA LEU A 21 -32.01 16.20 -29.33
C LEU A 21 -30.57 16.53 -29.69
N ASN A 22 -30.38 17.45 -30.63
CA ASN A 22 -29.09 18.02 -30.94
C ASN A 22 -28.60 18.83 -29.73
N PRO A 23 -27.44 18.52 -29.15
CA PRO A 23 -27.03 19.16 -27.90
C PRO A 23 -26.66 20.64 -28.05
N LEU A 24 -26.33 21.08 -29.27
CA LEU A 24 -25.96 22.46 -29.61
C LEU A 24 -27.19 23.33 -29.88
N THR A 25 -28.19 22.79 -30.58
CA THR A 25 -29.35 23.58 -31.05
C THR A 25 -30.64 23.31 -30.27
N GLY A 26 -30.72 22.17 -29.55
CA GLY A 26 -31.92 21.73 -28.83
C GLY A 26 -33.03 21.17 -29.71
N GLN A 27 -32.82 21.10 -31.03
CA GLN A 27 -33.81 20.57 -31.97
C GLN A 27 -33.78 19.04 -32.03
N ALA A 28 -34.92 18.44 -32.40
CA ALA A 28 -34.99 17.00 -32.65
C ALA A 28 -34.06 16.59 -33.79
N VAL A 29 -33.36 15.48 -33.60
CA VAL A 29 -32.51 14.82 -34.60
C VAL A 29 -33.42 13.98 -35.51
N PRO A 30 -33.16 13.87 -36.82
CA PRO A 30 -33.98 13.07 -37.74
C PRO A 30 -34.16 11.61 -37.28
N ASP A 31 -35.34 11.04 -37.49
CA ASP A 31 -35.68 9.68 -37.03
C ASP A 31 -34.73 8.58 -37.56
N ALA A 32 -34.16 8.79 -38.75
CA ALA A 32 -33.22 7.86 -39.37
C ALA A 32 -31.79 7.93 -38.79
N ASP A 33 -31.51 8.88 -37.91
CA ASP A 33 -30.20 9.06 -37.28
C ASP A 33 -29.90 7.94 -36.27
N ILE A 34 -28.63 7.58 -36.17
CA ILE A 34 -28.15 6.53 -35.25
C ILE A 34 -28.48 6.84 -33.79
N ILE A 35 -28.58 8.11 -33.40
CA ILE A 35 -28.87 8.52 -32.02
C ILE A 35 -30.30 8.11 -31.60
N ASN A 36 -31.23 8.02 -32.54
CA ASN A 36 -32.59 7.55 -32.32
C ASN A 36 -32.70 6.00 -32.32
N ASN A 37 -31.60 5.29 -32.56
CA ASN A 37 -31.58 3.84 -32.37
C ASN A 37 -31.74 3.51 -30.88
N VAL A 38 -32.79 2.74 -30.56
CA VAL A 38 -33.16 2.39 -29.18
C VAL A 38 -31.98 1.84 -28.35
N ARG A 39 -31.06 1.07 -28.94
CA ARG A 39 -29.89 0.53 -28.22
C ARG A 39 -28.90 1.64 -27.88
N ILE A 40 -28.67 2.57 -28.80
CA ILE A 40 -27.78 3.71 -28.61
C ILE A 40 -28.36 4.66 -27.56
N SER A 41 -29.64 5.01 -27.64
CA SER A 41 -30.28 5.89 -26.65
C SER A 41 -30.19 5.29 -25.23
N ARG A 42 -30.39 3.98 -25.05
CA ARG A 42 -30.21 3.30 -23.75
C ARG A 42 -28.78 3.40 -23.23
N CYS A 43 -27.77 3.20 -24.08
CA CYS A 43 -26.37 3.37 -23.68
C CYS A 43 -26.08 4.81 -23.24
N LEU A 44 -26.61 5.80 -23.97
CA LEU A 44 -26.44 7.22 -23.63
C LEU A 44 -27.15 7.57 -22.31
N PHE A 45 -28.34 7.04 -22.05
CA PHE A 45 -29.00 7.21 -20.75
C PHE A 45 -28.18 6.63 -19.60
N TYR A 46 -27.60 5.45 -19.77
CA TYR A 46 -26.72 4.84 -18.78
C TYR A 46 -25.48 5.72 -18.49
N VAL A 47 -24.83 6.24 -19.54
CA VAL A 47 -23.70 7.16 -19.39
C VAL A 47 -24.13 8.45 -18.69
N SER A 48 -25.28 9.02 -19.05
CA SER A 48 -25.84 10.21 -18.38
C SER A 48 -26.07 9.98 -16.88
N ASP A 49 -26.56 8.80 -16.49
CA ASP A 49 -26.76 8.46 -15.08
C ASP A 49 -25.43 8.30 -14.32
N ILE A 50 -24.40 7.68 -14.92
CA ILE A 50 -23.06 7.65 -14.31
C ILE A 50 -22.55 9.07 -14.10
N LEU A 51 -22.65 9.94 -15.11
CA LEU A 51 -22.21 11.33 -15.00
C LEU A 51 -23.00 12.10 -13.95
N ARG A 52 -24.31 11.83 -13.79
CA ARG A 52 -25.14 12.37 -12.71
C ARG A 52 -24.58 12.00 -11.34
N GLN A 53 -24.30 10.73 -11.10
CA GLN A 53 -23.72 10.25 -9.85
C GLN A 53 -22.36 10.91 -9.56
N VAL A 54 -21.54 11.11 -10.58
CA VAL A 54 -20.25 11.81 -10.44
C VAL A 54 -20.45 13.27 -10.05
N VAL A 55 -21.42 13.98 -10.63
CA VAL A 55 -21.72 15.36 -10.25
C VAL A 55 -22.27 15.44 -8.82
N GLU A 56 -23.19 14.55 -8.46
CA GLU A 56 -23.75 14.45 -7.10
C GLU A 56 -22.68 14.13 -6.04
N ASN A 57 -21.68 13.34 -6.41
CA ASN A 57 -20.52 13.01 -5.57
C ASN A 57 -19.44 14.11 -5.55
N GLY A 58 -19.68 15.29 -6.15
CA GLY A 58 -18.74 16.42 -6.14
C GLY A 58 -17.57 16.29 -7.11
N GLY A 59 -17.66 15.39 -8.09
CA GLY A 59 -16.68 15.17 -9.15
C GLY A 59 -16.19 13.73 -9.23
N ILE A 60 -15.33 13.45 -10.21
CA ILE A 60 -14.64 12.16 -10.27
C ILE A 60 -13.75 12.14 -9.04
N SER A 61 -14.02 11.25 -8.07
CA SER A 61 -13.25 11.09 -6.85
C SER A 61 -11.76 11.21 -7.17
N GLN A 62 -11.21 12.40 -6.91
CA GLN A 62 -9.79 12.63 -7.16
C GLN A 62 -9.09 11.70 -6.21
N ARG A 63 -8.28 10.80 -6.78
CA ARG A 63 -7.32 9.91 -6.10
C ARG A 63 -6.93 10.58 -4.79
N LYS A 64 -7.44 10.10 -3.64
CA LYS A 64 -7.30 10.75 -2.33
C LYS A 64 -5.94 11.44 -2.30
N VAL A 65 -5.92 12.78 -2.27
CA VAL A 65 -4.69 13.51 -2.00
C VAL A 65 -4.18 12.87 -0.73
N LYS A 66 -3.10 12.08 -0.81
CA LYS A 66 -2.54 11.42 0.36
C LYS A 66 -2.13 12.59 1.24
N THR A 67 -2.94 12.91 2.25
CA THR A 67 -2.49 13.66 3.41
C THR A 67 -1.15 13.06 3.78
N ALA A 68 -0.13 13.91 3.86
CA ALA A 68 1.23 13.45 4.08
C ALA A 68 1.24 12.63 5.38
N LYS A 69 1.32 11.31 5.24
CA LYS A 69 1.25 10.41 6.38
C LYS A 69 2.37 10.76 7.34
N VAL A 70 2.03 10.84 8.62
CA VAL A 70 3.03 11.08 9.66
C VAL A 70 4.07 9.95 9.64
N PRO A 71 5.35 10.23 9.98
CA PRO A 71 6.36 9.19 10.15
C PRO A 71 5.90 8.10 11.10
N PHE A 72 6.45 6.88 10.95
CA PHE A 72 6.12 5.78 11.85
C PHE A 72 6.49 6.15 13.30
N GLN A 73 5.55 5.93 14.21
CA GLN A 73 5.74 6.09 15.65
C GLN A 73 5.03 4.94 16.35
N LEU A 74 5.65 4.40 17.39
CA LEU A 74 5.05 3.37 18.23
C LEU A 74 5.35 3.69 19.69
N ASP A 75 4.31 4.07 20.44
CA ASP A 75 4.44 4.36 21.85
C ASP A 75 4.75 3.10 22.68
N HIS A 76 5.22 3.31 23.91
CA HIS A 76 5.65 2.23 24.79
C HIS A 76 4.50 1.33 25.23
N GLU A 77 3.28 1.85 25.38
CA GLU A 77 2.12 1.04 25.79
C GLU A 77 1.66 0.10 24.66
N ALA A 78 1.67 0.58 23.41
CA ALA A 78 1.36 -0.20 22.24
C ALA A 78 2.37 -1.34 22.04
N ARG A 79 3.66 -1.13 22.34
CA ARG A 79 4.70 -2.19 22.28
C ARG A 79 4.39 -3.37 23.18
N LYS A 80 3.76 -3.16 24.34
CA LYS A 80 3.38 -4.25 25.26
C LYS A 80 2.39 -5.23 24.63
N ASN A 81 1.64 -4.77 23.62
CA ASN A 81 0.69 -5.61 22.88
C ASN A 81 1.36 -6.41 21.75
N PHE A 82 2.68 -6.29 21.55
CA PHE A 82 3.40 -7.08 20.57
C PHE A 82 3.27 -8.57 20.89
N ARG A 83 2.84 -9.35 19.89
CA ARG A 83 2.66 -10.80 20.03
C ARG A 83 3.95 -11.51 19.65
N TYR A 84 4.73 -11.92 20.64
CA TYR A 84 5.92 -12.75 20.43
C TYR A 84 5.57 -14.12 19.83
N SER A 85 6.50 -14.67 19.05
CA SER A 85 6.44 -16.04 18.53
C SER A 85 7.44 -16.91 19.29
N GLU A 86 6.98 -18.04 19.83
CA GLU A 86 7.87 -19.06 20.41
C GLU A 86 8.73 -19.74 19.34
N THR A 87 8.19 -19.88 18.12
CA THR A 87 8.96 -20.35 16.96
C THR A 87 9.70 -19.20 16.29
N PRO A 88 10.93 -19.41 15.79
CA PRO A 88 11.66 -18.38 15.06
C PRO A 88 10.90 -17.87 13.83
N ILE A 89 10.82 -16.54 13.71
CA ILE A 89 10.12 -15.87 12.60
C ILE A 89 11.05 -14.93 11.83
N PRO A 90 10.81 -14.72 10.53
CA PRO A 90 11.61 -13.79 9.75
C PRO A 90 11.33 -12.32 10.14
N ILE A 91 12.27 -11.43 9.82
CA ILE A 91 12.15 -9.99 10.13
C ILE A 91 10.88 -9.34 9.53
N SER A 92 10.43 -9.84 8.39
CA SER A 92 9.22 -9.37 7.71
C SER A 92 7.96 -9.65 8.55
N GLU A 93 7.91 -10.77 9.25
CA GLU A 93 6.80 -11.15 10.13
C GLU A 93 6.83 -10.31 11.42
N ILE A 94 8.01 -10.07 12.00
CA ILE A 94 8.18 -9.15 13.13
C ILE A 94 7.67 -7.76 12.76
N THR A 95 8.12 -7.24 11.61
CA THR A 95 7.72 -5.92 11.10
C THR A 95 6.23 -5.84 10.81
N ARG A 96 5.62 -6.91 10.30
CA ARG A 96 4.17 -7.00 10.09
C ARG A 96 3.44 -6.82 11.42
N ARG A 97 3.81 -7.60 12.45
CA ARG A 97 3.22 -7.53 13.79
C ARG A 97 3.42 -6.16 14.44
N ILE A 98 4.58 -5.53 14.27
CA ILE A 98 4.83 -4.15 14.74
C ILE A 98 3.84 -3.17 14.08
N ASN A 99 3.66 -3.26 12.77
CA ASN A 99 2.74 -2.37 12.04
C ASN A 99 1.26 -2.59 12.41
N GLU A 100 0.89 -3.79 12.85
CA GLU A 100 -0.46 -4.10 13.34
C GLU A 100 -0.80 -3.41 14.67
N LEU A 101 0.20 -2.92 15.39
CA LEU A 101 0.03 -2.12 16.61
C LEU A 101 -0.28 -0.65 16.32
N THR A 102 -0.29 -0.24 15.05
CA THR A 102 -0.49 1.16 14.62
C THR A 102 -1.77 1.34 13.79
N GLN A 103 -2.22 2.59 13.65
CA GLN A 103 -3.36 2.95 12.80
C GLN A 103 -2.87 3.28 11.37
N PRO A 104 -3.08 2.41 10.36
CA PRO A 104 -2.43 2.54 9.05
C PRO A 104 -3.01 3.64 8.16
N GLU A 105 -4.14 4.25 8.52
CA GLU A 105 -4.82 5.28 7.72
C GLU A 105 -3.99 6.57 7.69
N GLU A 106 -3.39 6.97 8.82
CA GLU A 106 -2.73 8.27 8.99
C GLU A 106 -1.19 8.17 9.06
N MET A 107 -0.66 6.97 9.31
CA MET A 107 0.76 6.75 9.58
C MET A 107 1.46 5.93 8.48
N LYS A 108 2.74 6.25 8.20
CA LYS A 108 3.61 5.42 7.35
C LYS A 108 3.91 4.10 8.07
N LYS A 109 3.97 3.00 7.33
CA LYS A 109 4.39 1.71 7.88
C LYS A 109 5.90 1.69 8.10
N LEU A 110 6.36 1.03 9.17
CA LEU A 110 7.76 0.69 9.35
C LEU A 110 8.19 -0.30 8.27
N ASN A 111 9.32 0.00 7.62
CA ASN A 111 9.93 -0.90 6.65
C ASN A 111 10.89 -1.84 7.37
N TYR A 112 10.82 -3.14 7.07
CA TYR A 112 11.69 -4.15 7.69
C TYR A 112 13.17 -3.87 7.42
N LYS A 113 13.48 -3.17 6.31
CA LYS A 113 14.85 -2.74 5.99
C LYS A 113 15.46 -1.89 7.09
N SER A 114 14.69 -1.01 7.72
CA SER A 114 15.20 -0.14 8.79
C SER A 114 15.68 -0.94 10.00
N ILE A 115 14.96 -2.03 10.35
CA ILE A 115 15.39 -2.94 11.41
C ILE A 115 16.61 -3.75 10.98
N LEU A 116 16.67 -4.21 9.72
CA LEU A 116 17.83 -4.93 9.21
C LEU A 116 19.09 -4.07 9.19
N ASP A 117 18.99 -2.82 8.72
CA ASP A 117 20.12 -1.90 8.62
C ASP A 117 20.61 -1.52 10.02
N TRP A 118 19.69 -1.34 10.98
CA TRP A 118 20.04 -1.20 12.39
C TRP A 118 20.78 -2.43 12.95
N LEU A 119 20.28 -3.65 12.71
CA LEU A 119 20.94 -4.88 13.16
C LEU A 119 22.35 -5.05 12.55
N ILE A 120 22.55 -4.57 11.32
CA ILE A 120 23.88 -4.55 10.69
C ILE A 120 24.78 -3.53 11.39
N GLN A 121 24.30 -2.30 11.60
CA GLN A 121 25.07 -1.25 12.29
C GLN A 121 25.42 -1.64 13.73
N ALA A 122 24.52 -2.35 14.42
CA ALA A 122 24.72 -2.87 15.76
C ALA A 122 25.57 -4.16 15.82
N GLY A 123 26.00 -4.70 14.67
CA GLY A 123 26.93 -5.83 14.58
C GLY A 123 26.30 -7.21 14.79
N PHE A 124 24.98 -7.35 14.68
CA PHE A 124 24.26 -8.63 14.79
C PHE A 124 24.06 -9.33 13.45
N LEU A 125 24.11 -8.57 12.35
CA LEU A 125 24.06 -9.08 10.98
C LEU A 125 25.26 -8.56 10.19
N VAL A 126 25.66 -9.35 9.20
CA VAL A 126 26.66 -8.96 8.19
C VAL A 126 26.11 -9.19 6.80
N VAL A 127 26.50 -8.33 5.87
CA VAL A 127 26.23 -8.52 4.44
C VAL A 127 27.43 -9.25 3.83
N VAL A 128 27.16 -10.37 3.17
CA VAL A 128 28.17 -11.24 2.56
C VAL A 128 27.88 -11.31 1.06
N GLU A 129 28.92 -11.19 0.24
CA GLU A 129 28.83 -11.49 -1.19
C GLU A 129 28.85 -13.02 -1.37
N GLU A 130 27.89 -13.53 -2.13
CA GLU A 130 27.81 -14.93 -2.55
C GLU A 130 28.54 -15.14 -3.88
N ASP A 131 28.87 -16.39 -4.19
CA ASP A 131 29.65 -16.78 -5.37
C ASP A 131 29.01 -16.34 -6.71
N ASP A 132 27.70 -16.03 -6.70
CA ASP A 132 26.94 -15.55 -7.85
C ASP A 132 26.90 -14.01 -7.98
N GLY A 133 27.65 -13.29 -7.14
CA GLY A 133 27.70 -11.83 -7.08
C GLY A 133 26.51 -11.19 -6.38
N LYS A 134 25.59 -11.97 -5.81
CA LYS A 134 24.49 -11.44 -4.98
C LYS A 134 24.97 -11.20 -3.56
N THR A 135 24.27 -10.32 -2.85
CA THR A 135 24.50 -10.10 -1.42
C THR A 135 23.44 -10.81 -0.59
N ALA A 136 23.89 -11.52 0.44
CA ALA A 136 23.06 -12.15 1.44
C ALA A 136 23.35 -11.57 2.83
N ARG A 137 22.34 -11.55 3.69
CA ARG A 137 22.51 -11.19 5.10
C ARG A 137 22.66 -12.46 5.93
N LYS A 138 23.67 -12.53 6.80
CA LYS A 138 23.91 -13.65 7.72
C LYS A 138 24.08 -13.15 9.15
N PRO A 139 23.70 -13.95 10.17
CA PRO A 139 23.98 -13.60 11.55
C PRO A 139 25.49 -13.59 11.81
N THR A 140 25.94 -12.66 12.65
CA THR A 140 27.29 -12.71 13.25
C THR A 140 27.27 -13.65 14.45
N GLU A 141 28.44 -13.93 15.04
CA GLU A 141 28.51 -14.70 16.30
C GLU A 141 27.67 -14.05 17.42
N ASN A 142 27.65 -12.72 17.50
CA ASN A 142 26.79 -11.99 18.43
C ASN A 142 25.30 -12.14 18.07
N GLY A 143 24.97 -12.13 16.77
CA GLY A 143 23.62 -12.39 16.29
C GLY A 143 23.13 -13.79 16.67
N GLU A 144 23.97 -14.81 16.51
CA GLU A 144 23.65 -16.19 16.89
C GLU A 144 23.40 -16.34 18.39
N ARG A 145 24.28 -15.75 19.23
CA ARG A 145 24.12 -15.71 20.68
C ARG A 145 22.84 -14.98 21.12
N LEU A 146 22.44 -13.96 20.37
CA LEU A 146 21.18 -13.24 20.60
C LEU A 146 19.94 -14.08 20.21
N GLY A 147 20.10 -15.10 19.36
CA GLY A 147 19.01 -15.95 18.90
C GLY A 147 18.58 -15.70 17.45
N ILE A 148 19.48 -15.15 16.63
CA ILE A 148 19.31 -15.01 15.18
C ILE A 148 19.94 -16.22 14.48
N ALA A 149 19.21 -16.88 13.60
CA ALA A 149 19.70 -18.05 12.88
C ALA A 149 19.38 -17.97 11.38
N ALA A 150 20.08 -18.75 10.57
CA ALA A 150 19.75 -18.98 9.18
C ALA A 150 19.07 -20.35 9.02
N GLU A 151 17.88 -20.36 8.42
CA GLU A 151 17.11 -21.58 8.12
C GLU A 151 16.98 -21.78 6.62
N GLN A 152 16.94 -23.03 6.17
CA GLN A 152 16.55 -23.36 4.80
C GLN A 152 15.04 -23.61 4.73
N ARG A 153 14.35 -22.92 3.81
CA ARG A 153 12.91 -23.06 3.58
C ARG A 153 12.64 -23.45 2.15
N GLN A 154 11.56 -24.22 1.95
CA GLN A 154 11.09 -24.56 0.63
C GLN A 154 10.15 -23.48 0.11
N GLY A 155 10.48 -22.91 -1.06
CA GLY A 155 9.65 -21.94 -1.77
C GLY A 155 9.27 -22.46 -3.15
N ALA A 156 8.43 -21.69 -3.86
CA ALA A 156 7.97 -22.04 -5.21
C ALA A 156 9.11 -22.19 -6.24
N ARG A 157 10.27 -21.58 -5.99
CA ARG A 157 11.46 -21.61 -6.85
C ARG A 157 12.57 -22.54 -6.33
N GLY A 158 12.27 -23.36 -5.32
CA GLY A 158 13.24 -24.23 -4.67
C GLY A 158 13.58 -23.79 -3.25
N VAL A 159 14.64 -24.38 -2.71
CA VAL A 159 15.10 -24.12 -1.35
C VAL A 159 15.82 -22.77 -1.29
N TYR A 160 15.50 -21.96 -0.30
CA TYR A 160 16.14 -20.66 -0.06
C TYR A 160 16.49 -20.52 1.42
N THR A 161 17.55 -19.76 1.69
CA THR A 161 17.97 -19.43 3.06
C THR A 161 17.22 -18.20 3.55
N VAL A 162 16.74 -18.23 4.79
CA VAL A 162 16.08 -17.11 5.46
C VAL A 162 16.65 -16.90 6.85
N VAL A 163 16.86 -15.64 7.21
CA VAL A 163 17.26 -15.27 8.57
C VAL A 163 16.01 -15.18 9.45
N VAL A 164 16.05 -15.87 10.58
CA VAL A 164 14.97 -15.98 11.56
C VAL A 164 15.42 -15.55 12.94
N TYR A 165 14.44 -15.15 13.75
CA TYR A 165 14.66 -14.54 15.05
C TYR A 165 13.80 -15.27 16.06
N ASN A 166 14.44 -15.93 17.03
CA ASN A 166 13.74 -16.55 18.14
C ASN A 166 13.08 -15.49 19.05
N LYS A 167 12.39 -15.93 20.10
CA LYS A 167 11.71 -15.02 21.03
C LYS A 167 12.63 -14.00 21.70
N ALA A 168 13.86 -14.38 22.06
CA ALA A 168 14.83 -13.48 22.69
C ALA A 168 15.27 -12.38 21.71
N ALA A 169 15.58 -12.75 20.46
CA ALA A 169 15.92 -11.80 19.42
C ALA A 169 14.75 -10.86 19.05
N GLN A 170 13.51 -11.37 19.07
CA GLN A 170 12.31 -10.55 18.90
C GLN A 170 12.18 -9.50 20.02
N GLN A 171 12.34 -9.89 21.28
CA GLN A 171 12.30 -8.97 22.43
C GLN A 171 13.38 -7.89 22.30
N PHE A 172 14.61 -8.28 21.97
CA PHE A 172 15.71 -7.34 21.78
C PHE A 172 15.43 -6.31 20.69
N ILE A 173 14.83 -6.73 19.57
CA ILE A 173 14.41 -5.80 18.51
C ILE A 173 13.37 -4.81 19.02
N LEU A 174 12.39 -5.25 19.82
CA LEU A 174 11.34 -4.39 20.38
C LEU A 174 11.89 -3.41 21.42
N ASP A 175 12.83 -3.85 22.27
CA ASP A 175 13.49 -3.04 23.29
C ASP A 175 14.32 -1.91 22.66
N ASN A 176 14.85 -2.13 21.45
CA ASN A 176 15.70 -1.18 20.73
C ASN A 176 15.01 -0.58 19.49
N LEU A 177 13.68 -0.69 19.40
CA LEU A 177 12.93 -0.31 18.19
C LEU A 177 13.12 1.16 17.82
N ASP A 178 13.28 2.06 18.79
CA ASP A 178 13.49 3.49 18.56
C ASP A 178 14.74 3.77 17.71
N ALA A 179 15.84 3.06 17.97
CA ALA A 179 17.07 3.21 17.19
C ALA A 179 16.87 2.80 15.71
N ALA A 180 16.06 1.77 15.47
CA ALA A 180 15.68 1.36 14.11
C ALA A 180 14.72 2.36 13.44
N ILE A 181 13.81 2.99 14.20
CA ILE A 181 12.90 4.02 13.70
C ILE A 181 13.69 5.29 13.32
N GLU A 182 14.63 5.74 14.15
CA GLU A 182 15.47 6.92 13.86
C GLU A 182 16.23 6.76 12.55
N LEU A 183 16.79 5.57 12.28
CA LEU A 183 17.46 5.26 11.02
C LEU A 183 16.53 5.29 9.81
N SER A 184 15.23 4.99 9.99
CA SER A 184 14.23 5.01 8.92
C SER A 184 13.82 6.43 8.49
N GLN A 185 14.12 7.44 9.31
CA GLN A 185 13.71 8.83 9.13
C GLN A 185 14.85 9.73 8.59
N ARG A 186 16.07 9.20 8.50
CA ARG A 186 17.22 9.84 7.86
C ARG A 186 17.18 9.65 6.35
#